data_AF-A0A9X2JLR7-F1
#
_entry.id   AF-A0A9X2JLR7-F1
#
_cell.length_a   1.000
_cell.length_b   1.000
_cell.length_c   1.000
_cell.angle_alpha   90.00
_cell.angle_beta   90.00
_cell.angle_gamma   90.00
#
_symmetry.space_group_name_H-M   'P 1'
#
loop_
_entity.id
_entity.type
_entity.pdbx_description
1 polymer ?
#
loop_
_entity_poly.entity_id
_entity_poly.type
_entity_poly.pdbx_seq_one_letter_code
_entity_poly.pdbx_strand_id
1 'polypeptide(L)'
;MMKKFNKNVVLGMGLIMLLTSLSACSNSSSSSQKSSASESVTQLDKVANSTYKKAVKNLEDGDVKLAYQNLKKVKIKKTTPNKVRQLKSNVTSLYKAKVALENNNVTPAQKKLNTLASVSKPAALQKQIQVVKKEYKVVKLANIYYHETINYYHAEKYSDAKGSLDSLQALSSKYQAVAMLQKKTNKYTTLLNSKLKAESSSNATSATSSSSTSSANNSSYTNARNSKLVSSQYSKQTGSNISSATNSQVSAVASQLSDAEVISKFLAATGITQQEGDEYFTQYEGNNEYSIEIRNTSSNNSDISVMKGMYKFNTDTKVAQKQDAITGEYQQIN
;
A
#
# COMPACT_ATOMS: atom_id res chain seq x y z
N MET A 1 36.53 -14.98 -12.53
CA MET A 1 36.04 -14.47 -13.84
C MET A 1 35.54 -13.04 -13.65
N MET A 2 36.39 -12.05 -13.96
CA MET A 2 36.04 -10.62 -13.94
C MET A 2 35.47 -10.24 -15.31
N LYS A 3 34.36 -9.50 -15.36
CA LYS A 3 34.06 -8.64 -16.51
C LYS A 3 33.66 -7.24 -16.04
N LYS A 4 34.50 -6.30 -16.47
CA LYS A 4 34.43 -4.86 -16.29
C LYS A 4 33.36 -4.24 -17.21
N PHE A 5 32.93 -3.05 -16.81
CA PHE A 5 32.20 -2.04 -17.57
C PHE A 5 32.74 -1.81 -18.99
N ASN A 6 31.84 -1.41 -19.92
CA ASN A 6 32.08 -0.24 -20.74
C ASN A 6 30.79 0.38 -21.29
N LYS A 7 30.70 1.71 -21.14
CA LYS A 7 29.81 2.63 -21.86
C LYS A 7 30.36 2.80 -23.28
N ASN A 8 29.50 2.88 -24.29
CA ASN A 8 29.86 3.52 -25.55
C ASN A 8 28.76 4.51 -25.98
N VAL A 9 29.25 5.73 -26.18
CA VAL A 9 28.64 6.89 -26.82
C VAL A 9 28.73 6.66 -28.33
N VAL A 10 27.66 6.97 -29.08
CA VAL A 10 27.74 7.12 -30.54
C VAL A 10 27.52 8.59 -30.88
N LEU A 11 28.60 9.16 -31.41
CA LEU A 11 28.74 10.47 -32.02
C LEU A 11 29.00 10.19 -33.52
N GLY A 12 28.33 10.88 -34.43
CA GLY A 12 28.60 10.83 -35.88
C GLY A 12 27.57 11.66 -36.63
N MET A 13 27.96 12.86 -37.10
CA MET A 13 28.19 13.22 -38.52
C MET A 13 26.93 13.08 -39.38
N GLY A 14 26.48 14.05 -40.16
CA GLY A 14 27.07 15.30 -40.65
C GLY A 14 26.38 15.65 -41.98
N LEU A 15 26.22 16.95 -42.24
CA LEU A 15 26.00 17.63 -43.53
C LEU A 15 24.94 17.12 -44.52
N ILE A 16 24.06 18.02 -44.98
CA ILE A 16 24.00 18.53 -46.36
C ILE A 16 23.06 19.75 -46.40
N MET A 17 23.64 20.89 -46.79
CA MET A 17 22.89 22.07 -47.26
C MET A 17 22.35 21.79 -48.66
N LEU A 18 21.12 22.24 -48.93
CA LEU A 18 20.76 22.72 -50.26
C LEU A 18 19.70 23.82 -50.11
N LEU A 19 20.13 25.03 -50.45
CA LEU A 19 19.31 26.22 -50.65
C LEU A 19 18.77 26.18 -52.08
N THR A 20 17.47 26.35 -52.25
CA THR A 20 16.89 26.95 -53.46
C THR A 20 15.81 27.95 -53.08
N SER A 21 16.13 29.21 -53.32
CA SER A 21 15.21 30.33 -53.38
C SER A 21 14.40 30.25 -54.68
N LEU A 22 13.08 30.33 -54.59
CA LEU A 22 12.27 30.89 -55.66
C LEU A 22 11.49 32.09 -55.11
N SER A 23 11.84 33.26 -55.65
CA SER A 23 11.06 34.48 -55.57
C SER A 23 9.91 34.41 -56.56
N ALA A 24 8.72 34.81 -56.14
CA ALA A 24 7.64 35.25 -57.03
C ALA A 24 7.04 36.54 -56.45
N CYS A 25 7.08 37.62 -57.25
CA CYS A 25 6.52 38.93 -56.96
C CYS A 25 5.17 39.13 -57.67
N SER A 26 4.25 39.80 -56.96
CA SER A 26 3.15 40.72 -57.41
C SER A 26 2.06 40.16 -58.37
N ASN A 27 0.77 40.56 -58.33
CA ASN A 27 0.19 41.89 -58.13
C ASN A 27 -1.32 41.83 -57.75
N SER A 28 -1.75 42.85 -56.99
CA SER A 28 -3.05 43.56 -56.91
C SER A 28 -4.44 42.87 -56.77
N SER A 29 -5.12 43.33 -55.71
CA SER A 29 -6.54 43.77 -55.59
C SER A 29 -7.70 42.77 -55.59
N SER A 30 -8.33 42.60 -54.43
CA SER A 30 -9.72 43.06 -54.20
C SER A 30 -10.14 42.86 -52.73
N SER A 31 -10.82 43.87 -52.21
CA SER A 31 -11.35 43.99 -50.86
C SER A 31 -12.45 42.98 -50.57
N SER A 32 -12.34 42.28 -49.44
CA SER A 32 -13.49 41.68 -48.76
C SER A 32 -13.23 41.72 -47.26
N GLN A 33 -13.81 42.72 -46.63
CA GLN A 33 -13.77 43.01 -45.21
C GLN A 33 -14.53 41.91 -44.45
N LYS A 34 -13.82 40.83 -44.08
CA LYS A 34 -14.26 39.92 -43.03
C LYS A 34 -13.69 40.42 -41.70
N SER A 35 -14.59 40.84 -40.81
CA SER A 35 -14.30 41.09 -39.40
C SER A 35 -13.82 39.80 -38.74
N SER A 36 -12.52 39.53 -38.87
CA SER A 36 -11.82 38.52 -38.10
C SER A 36 -11.51 39.13 -36.74
N ALA A 37 -12.24 38.70 -35.71
CA ALA A 37 -11.82 38.92 -34.33
C ALA A 37 -10.39 38.39 -34.20
N SER A 38 -9.45 39.33 -34.06
CA SER A 38 -8.03 39.03 -33.93
C SER A 38 -7.80 38.42 -32.55
N GLU A 39 -7.91 37.09 -32.44
CA GLU A 39 -7.32 36.37 -31.32
C GLU A 39 -5.79 36.45 -31.47
N SER A 40 -5.18 37.47 -30.90
CA SER A 40 -3.74 37.53 -30.72
C SER A 40 -3.32 36.50 -29.66
N VAL A 41 -3.38 35.20 -30.00
CA VAL A 41 -2.76 34.15 -29.19
C VAL A 41 -1.26 34.40 -29.24
N THR A 42 -0.71 34.96 -28.16
CA THR A 42 0.71 35.24 -28.09
C THR A 42 1.51 33.94 -28.30
N GLN A 43 2.70 34.02 -28.90
CA GLN A 43 3.56 32.84 -29.10
C GLN A 43 3.83 32.10 -27.78
N LEU A 44 3.82 32.83 -26.66
CA LEU A 44 3.93 32.32 -25.30
C LEU A 44 2.74 31.43 -24.89
N ASP A 45 1.52 31.79 -25.30
CA ASP A 45 0.31 31.00 -25.05
C ASP A 45 0.30 29.70 -25.87
N LYS A 46 0.83 29.74 -27.10
CA LYS A 46 1.02 28.53 -27.93
C LYS A 46 2.01 27.55 -27.28
N VAL A 47 3.15 28.05 -26.80
CA VAL A 47 4.16 27.24 -26.10
C VAL A 47 3.61 26.66 -24.79
N ALA A 48 2.95 27.48 -23.95
CA ALA A 48 2.37 27.03 -22.69
C ALA A 48 1.28 25.96 -22.89
N ASN A 49 0.43 26.12 -23.90
CA ASN A 49 -0.59 25.13 -24.27
C ASN A 49 0.02 23.84 -24.83
N SER A 50 1.09 23.94 -25.63
CA SER A 50 1.81 22.76 -26.14
C SER A 50 2.46 21.98 -24.99
N THR A 51 3.13 22.66 -24.05
CA THR A 51 3.71 21.99 -22.87
C THR A 51 2.65 21.35 -21.99
N TYR A 52 1.48 22.01 -21.82
CA TYR A 52 0.34 21.42 -21.13
C TYR A 52 -0.08 20.10 -21.79
N LYS A 53 -0.34 20.09 -23.10
CA LYS A 53 -0.76 18.88 -23.83
C LYS A 53 0.26 17.75 -23.70
N LYS A 54 1.56 18.05 -23.84
CA LYS A 54 2.64 17.07 -23.66
C LYS A 54 2.67 16.49 -22.25
N ALA A 55 2.50 17.34 -21.22
CA ALA A 55 2.49 16.87 -19.84
C ALA A 55 1.26 16.01 -19.52
N VAL A 56 0.09 16.35 -20.08
CA VAL A 56 -1.11 15.51 -19.95
C VAL A 56 -0.88 14.14 -20.60
N LYS A 57 -0.34 14.10 -21.83
CA LYS A 57 0.01 12.84 -22.51
C LYS A 57 0.95 11.98 -21.66
N ASN A 58 2.02 12.56 -21.12
CA ASN A 58 2.92 11.82 -20.23
C ASN A 58 2.20 11.25 -18.99
N LEU A 59 1.20 11.95 -18.44
CA LEU A 59 0.41 11.43 -17.32
C LEU A 59 -0.54 10.29 -17.75
N GLU A 60 -1.05 10.33 -18.97
CA GLU A 60 -1.83 9.23 -19.56
C GLU A 60 -0.97 7.97 -19.69
N ASP A 61 0.29 8.15 -20.11
CA ASP A 61 1.31 7.10 -20.23
C ASP A 61 1.89 6.65 -18.87
N GLY A 62 1.55 7.34 -17.77
CA GLY A 62 2.04 7.02 -16.42
C GLY A 62 3.40 7.61 -16.05
N ASP A 63 4.02 8.39 -16.94
CA ASP A 63 5.32 9.02 -16.70
C ASP A 63 5.19 10.38 -15.98
N VAL A 64 4.93 10.31 -14.67
CA VAL A 64 4.85 11.47 -13.78
C VAL A 64 6.16 12.28 -13.77
N LYS A 65 7.32 11.60 -13.91
CA LYS A 65 8.64 12.25 -13.89
C LYS A 65 8.83 13.12 -15.13
N LEU A 66 8.52 12.60 -16.31
CA LEU A 66 8.64 13.35 -17.56
C LEU A 66 7.59 14.47 -17.64
N ALA A 67 6.36 14.24 -17.15
CA ALA A 67 5.35 15.30 -17.01
C ALA A 67 5.88 16.46 -16.13
N TYR A 68 6.47 16.14 -14.98
CA TYR A 68 7.11 17.13 -14.10
C TYR A 68 8.26 17.85 -14.80
N GLN A 69 9.18 17.13 -15.45
CA GLN A 69 10.32 17.73 -16.14
C GLN A 69 9.89 18.69 -17.25
N ASN A 70 8.83 18.36 -18.00
CA ASN A 70 8.27 19.24 -19.02
C ASN A 70 7.65 20.49 -18.43
N LEU A 71 6.84 20.37 -17.38
CA LEU A 71 6.21 21.52 -16.71
C LEU A 71 7.19 22.41 -15.95
N LYS A 72 8.28 21.84 -15.42
CA LYS A 72 9.34 22.57 -14.72
C LYS A 72 9.96 23.65 -15.61
N LYS A 73 10.11 23.38 -16.92
CA LYS A 73 10.69 24.29 -17.91
C LYS A 73 9.83 25.54 -18.17
N VAL A 74 8.53 25.51 -17.86
CA VAL A 74 7.64 26.66 -18.07
C VAL A 74 7.92 27.74 -17.03
N LYS A 75 8.41 28.91 -17.46
CA LYS A 75 8.53 30.09 -16.60
C LYS A 75 7.13 30.68 -16.36
N ILE A 76 6.66 30.66 -15.11
CA ILE A 76 5.34 31.18 -14.76
C ILE A 76 5.38 32.71 -14.75
N LYS A 77 4.47 33.32 -15.52
CA LYS A 77 4.23 34.77 -15.56
C LYS A 77 2.75 35.06 -15.25
N LYS A 78 2.40 36.33 -15.01
CA LYS A 78 1.01 36.76 -14.78
C LYS A 78 0.07 36.34 -15.91
N THR A 79 0.55 36.35 -17.15
CA THR A 79 -0.21 35.96 -18.36
C THR A 79 -0.30 34.46 -18.58
N THR A 80 0.44 33.61 -17.85
CA THR A 80 0.40 32.16 -18.06
C THR A 80 -1.00 31.62 -17.74
N PRO A 81 -1.64 30.82 -18.61
CA PRO A 81 -3.00 30.33 -18.36
C PRO A 81 -3.14 29.56 -17.03
N ASN A 82 -4.25 29.78 -16.31
CA ASN A 82 -4.50 29.20 -14.98
C ASN A 82 -4.33 27.67 -14.98
N LYS A 83 -4.86 26.98 -16.00
CA LYS A 83 -4.75 25.52 -16.17
C LYS A 83 -3.30 25.02 -16.18
N VAL A 84 -2.38 25.80 -16.75
CA VAL A 84 -0.96 25.45 -16.84
C VAL A 84 -0.29 25.65 -15.47
N ARG A 85 -0.63 26.73 -14.76
CA ARG A 85 -0.10 26.99 -13.40
C ARG A 85 -0.57 25.91 -12.42
N GLN A 86 -1.85 25.56 -12.46
CA GLN A 86 -2.43 24.50 -11.63
C GLN A 86 -1.82 23.14 -11.95
N LEU A 87 -1.73 22.76 -13.23
CA LEU A 87 -1.11 21.50 -13.62
C LEU A 87 0.35 21.42 -13.17
N LYS A 88 1.13 22.50 -13.35
CA LYS A 88 2.52 22.57 -12.87
C LYS A 88 2.62 22.35 -11.36
N SER A 89 1.78 23.03 -10.58
CA SER A 89 1.75 22.88 -9.12
C SER A 89 1.40 21.46 -8.71
N ASN A 90 0.31 20.92 -9.24
CA ASN A 90 -0.20 19.60 -8.85
C ASN A 90 0.75 18.47 -9.27
N VAL A 91 1.30 18.52 -10.48
CA VAL A 91 2.30 17.53 -10.94
C VAL A 91 3.59 17.63 -10.12
N THR A 92 3.99 18.83 -9.68
CA THR A 92 5.13 19.00 -8.78
C THR A 92 4.87 18.33 -7.43
N SER A 93 3.69 18.52 -6.83
CA SER A 93 3.33 17.84 -5.59
C SER A 93 3.28 16.32 -5.77
N LEU A 94 2.67 15.83 -6.85
CA LEU A 94 2.58 14.40 -7.14
C LEU A 94 3.96 13.75 -7.32
N TYR A 95 4.83 14.39 -8.11
CA TYR A 95 6.20 13.93 -8.30
C TYR A 95 6.99 13.89 -6.99
N LYS A 96 6.88 14.94 -6.16
CA LYS A 96 7.53 14.98 -4.84
C LYS A 96 6.97 13.91 -3.89
N ALA A 97 5.68 13.61 -3.94
CA ALA A 97 5.10 12.51 -3.17
C ALA A 97 5.72 11.17 -3.60
N LYS A 98 5.80 10.91 -4.90
CA LYS A 98 6.42 9.69 -5.44
C LYS A 98 7.88 9.53 -5.02
N VAL A 99 8.68 10.58 -5.16
CA VAL A 99 10.09 10.58 -4.71
C VAL A 99 10.21 10.36 -3.20
N ALA A 100 9.31 10.93 -2.40
CA ALA A 100 9.30 10.68 -0.96
C ALA A 100 9.00 9.20 -0.64
N LEU A 101 8.03 8.58 -1.34
CA LEU A 101 7.71 7.16 -1.20
C LEU A 101 8.87 6.25 -1.61
N GLU A 102 9.54 6.53 -2.73
CA GLU A 102 10.74 5.79 -3.18
C GLU A 102 11.86 5.81 -2.12
N ASN A 103 11.96 6.89 -1.35
CA ASN A 103 12.90 7.07 -0.25
C ASN A 103 12.35 6.63 1.13
N ASN A 104 11.22 5.91 1.16
CA ASN A 104 10.56 5.44 2.38
C ASN A 104 10.17 6.57 3.37
N ASN A 105 9.85 7.76 2.87
CA ASN A 105 9.46 8.91 3.68
C ASN A 105 7.94 9.15 3.61
N VAL A 106 7.18 8.48 4.49
CA VAL A 106 5.71 8.52 4.49
C VAL A 106 5.12 9.88 4.86
N THR A 107 5.70 10.60 5.82
CA THR A 107 5.17 11.91 6.29
C THR A 107 5.26 13.00 5.21
N PRO A 108 6.41 13.21 4.54
CA PRO A 108 6.48 14.13 3.41
C PRO A 108 5.56 13.72 2.25
N ALA A 109 5.43 12.43 1.97
CA ALA A 109 4.53 11.92 0.92
C ALA A 109 3.07 12.28 1.21
N GLN A 110 2.60 12.01 2.44
CA GLN A 110 1.24 12.33 2.88
C GLN A 110 0.95 13.82 2.76
N LYS A 111 1.85 14.68 3.27
CA LYS A 111 1.69 16.13 3.16
C LYS A 111 1.50 16.59 1.72
N LYS A 112 2.23 16.00 0.77
CA LYS A 112 2.07 16.30 -0.66
C LYS A 112 0.77 15.73 -1.25
N LEU A 113 0.38 14.52 -0.90
CA LEU A 113 -0.89 13.92 -1.35
C LEU A 113 -2.11 14.68 -0.82
N ASN A 114 -2.04 15.24 0.39
CA ASN A 114 -3.13 16.06 0.95
C ASN A 114 -3.37 17.33 0.11
N THR A 115 -2.32 17.93 -0.46
CA THR A 115 -2.49 19.08 -1.39
C THR A 115 -3.20 18.71 -2.69
N LEU A 116 -3.39 17.41 -2.96
CA LEU A 116 -3.99 16.88 -4.17
C LEU A 116 -5.40 16.32 -3.94
N ALA A 117 -5.96 16.48 -2.73
CA ALA A 117 -7.24 15.86 -2.37
C ALA A 117 -8.42 16.32 -3.22
N SER A 118 -8.46 17.60 -3.61
CA SER A 118 -9.53 18.22 -4.40
C SER A 118 -9.26 18.27 -5.92
N VAL A 119 -8.16 17.66 -6.39
CA VAL A 119 -7.78 17.73 -7.81
C VAL A 119 -8.59 16.75 -8.64
N SER A 120 -9.50 17.27 -9.45
CA SER A 120 -10.37 16.48 -10.34
C SER A 120 -9.98 16.53 -11.82
N LYS A 121 -9.12 17.46 -12.22
CA LYS A 121 -8.70 17.65 -13.63
C LYS A 121 -7.19 17.88 -13.76
N PRO A 122 -6.58 17.45 -14.88
CA PRO A 122 -7.16 16.57 -15.92
C PRO A 122 -7.35 15.12 -15.42
N ALA A 123 -8.18 14.33 -16.09
CA ALA A 123 -8.47 12.94 -15.70
C ALA A 123 -7.19 12.08 -15.60
N ALA A 124 -6.24 12.30 -16.51
CA ALA A 124 -4.92 11.66 -16.46
C ALA A 124 -4.17 11.93 -15.14
N LEU A 125 -4.22 13.16 -14.64
CA LEU A 125 -3.61 13.52 -13.35
C LEU A 125 -4.34 12.84 -12.20
N GLN A 126 -5.67 12.84 -12.20
CA GLN A 126 -6.47 12.17 -11.18
C GLN A 126 -6.15 10.67 -11.10
N LYS A 127 -6.04 10.00 -12.26
CA LYS A 127 -5.62 8.61 -12.35
C LYS A 127 -4.27 8.39 -11.66
N GLN A 128 -3.26 9.22 -11.98
CA GLN A 128 -1.93 9.10 -11.35
C GLN A 128 -1.93 9.43 -9.86
N ILE A 129 -2.75 10.38 -9.40
CA ILE A 129 -2.94 10.65 -7.96
C ILE A 129 -3.45 9.39 -7.26
N GLN A 130 -4.42 8.67 -7.83
CA GLN A 130 -4.95 7.45 -7.22
C GLN A 130 -3.91 6.32 -7.19
N VAL A 131 -3.08 6.19 -8.24
CA VAL A 131 -1.96 5.23 -8.26
C VAL A 131 -0.99 5.52 -7.11
N VAL A 132 -0.58 6.78 -6.93
CA VAL A 132 0.36 7.15 -5.86
C VAL A 132 -0.29 7.08 -4.47
N LYS A 133 -1.60 7.33 -4.33
CA LYS A 133 -2.33 7.08 -3.08
C LYS A 133 -2.34 5.60 -2.70
N LYS A 134 -2.54 4.70 -3.67
CA LYS A 134 -2.44 3.24 -3.44
C LYS A 134 -1.03 2.84 -3.02
N GLU A 135 -0.01 3.36 -3.70
CA GLU A 135 1.40 3.17 -3.31
C GLU A 135 1.67 3.66 -1.88
N TYR A 136 1.20 4.85 -1.52
CA TYR A 136 1.33 5.39 -0.16
C TYR A 136 0.72 4.47 0.90
N LYS A 137 -0.49 3.93 0.68
CA LYS A 137 -1.13 3.00 1.62
C LYS A 137 -0.27 1.76 1.86
N VAL A 138 0.24 1.15 0.79
CA VAL A 138 1.09 -0.04 0.87
C VAL A 138 2.41 0.26 1.59
N VAL A 139 3.07 1.38 1.26
CA VAL A 139 4.32 1.79 1.93
C VAL A 139 4.09 2.13 3.39
N LYS A 140 2.97 2.77 3.75
CA LYS A 140 2.60 3.04 5.15
C LYS A 140 2.44 1.73 5.93
N LEU A 141 1.67 0.77 5.41
CA LEU A 141 1.53 -0.56 6.01
C LEU A 141 2.86 -1.29 6.15
N ALA A 142 3.72 -1.24 5.12
CA ALA A 142 5.04 -1.86 5.18
C ALA A 142 5.91 -1.29 6.31
N ASN A 143 5.86 0.03 6.55
CA ASN A 143 6.58 0.63 7.67
C ASN A 143 6.01 0.19 9.03
N ILE A 144 4.68 0.12 9.16
CA ILE A 144 4.03 -0.38 10.38
C ILE A 144 4.54 -1.79 10.68
N TYR A 145 4.40 -2.73 9.73
CA TYR A 145 4.82 -4.12 9.92
C TYR A 145 6.32 -4.27 10.16
N TYR A 146 7.15 -3.45 9.52
CA TYR A 146 8.59 -3.42 9.76
C TYR A 146 8.92 -3.06 11.22
N HIS A 147 8.33 -1.97 11.73
CA HIS A 147 8.56 -1.53 13.11
C HIS A 147 7.98 -2.52 14.12
N GLU A 148 6.77 -3.03 13.87
CA GLU A 148 6.13 -4.03 14.71
C GLU A 148 6.93 -5.33 14.80
N THR A 149 7.47 -5.84 13.69
CA THR A 149 8.34 -7.03 13.69
C THR A 149 9.50 -6.88 14.67
N ILE A 150 10.16 -5.71 14.66
CA ILE A 150 11.32 -5.43 15.51
C ILE A 150 10.87 -5.25 16.97
N ASN A 151 9.86 -4.41 17.20
CA ASN A 151 9.39 -4.07 18.54
C ASN A 151 8.82 -5.30 19.25
N TYR A 152 7.97 -6.08 18.58
CA TYR A 152 7.39 -7.29 19.14
C TYR A 152 8.43 -8.38 19.36
N TYR A 153 9.45 -8.49 18.50
CA TYR A 153 10.56 -9.41 18.76
C TYR A 153 11.31 -9.05 20.05
N HIS A 154 11.62 -7.77 20.26
CA HIS A 154 12.30 -7.31 21.47
C HIS A 154 11.42 -7.39 22.73
N ALA A 155 10.10 -7.30 22.57
CA ALA A 155 9.13 -7.51 23.64
C ALA A 155 8.75 -8.99 23.85
N GLU A 156 9.46 -9.92 23.18
CA GLU A 156 9.23 -11.37 23.25
C GLU A 156 7.83 -11.83 22.83
N LYS A 157 7.09 -10.98 22.09
CA LYS A 157 5.80 -11.31 21.47
C LYS A 157 6.04 -11.96 20.11
N TYR A 158 6.62 -13.15 20.10
CA TYR A 158 7.14 -13.76 18.86
C TYR A 158 6.03 -14.12 17.85
N SER A 159 4.82 -14.47 18.31
CA SER A 159 3.66 -14.70 17.42
C SER A 159 3.25 -13.41 16.70
N ASP A 160 3.06 -12.30 17.43
CA ASP A 160 2.74 -10.99 16.84
C ASP A 160 3.85 -10.47 15.92
N ALA A 161 5.11 -10.68 16.31
CA ALA A 161 6.28 -10.32 15.51
C ALA A 161 6.32 -11.10 14.19
N LYS A 162 6.05 -12.41 14.23
CA LYS A 162 5.99 -13.26 13.04
C LYS A 162 4.81 -12.90 12.15
N GLY A 163 3.64 -12.60 12.70
CA GLY A 163 2.50 -12.19 11.90
C GLY A 163 2.70 -10.84 11.22
N SER A 164 3.40 -9.91 11.89
CA SER A 164 3.83 -8.64 11.30
C SER A 164 4.84 -8.89 10.17
N LEU A 165 5.83 -9.76 10.39
CA LEU A 165 6.81 -10.12 9.38
C LEU A 165 6.15 -10.76 8.15
N ASP A 166 5.26 -11.73 8.35
CA ASP A 166 4.56 -12.41 7.26
C ASP A 166 3.69 -11.43 6.46
N SER A 167 3.03 -10.51 7.17
CA SER A 167 2.26 -9.44 6.54
C SER A 167 3.14 -8.51 5.70
N LEU A 168 4.35 -8.17 6.17
CA LEU A 168 5.34 -7.39 5.39
C LEU A 168 5.81 -8.17 4.16
N GLN A 169 6.10 -9.46 4.29
CA GLN A 169 6.56 -10.30 3.17
C GLN A 169 5.46 -10.54 2.13
N ALA A 170 4.18 -10.46 2.53
CA ALA A 170 3.03 -10.52 1.63
C ALA A 170 2.94 -9.32 0.68
N LEU A 171 3.45 -8.15 1.10
CA LEU A 171 3.27 -6.93 0.34
C LEU A 171 4.05 -6.96 -0.97
N SER A 172 3.49 -6.35 -2.01
CA SER A 172 4.11 -6.32 -3.33
C SER A 172 5.44 -5.57 -3.32
N SER A 173 6.52 -6.30 -3.62
CA SER A 173 7.90 -5.77 -3.72
C SER A 173 8.14 -4.87 -4.94
N LYS A 174 7.13 -4.64 -5.78
CA LYS A 174 7.20 -3.69 -6.92
C LYS A 174 7.49 -2.25 -6.46
N TYR A 175 7.18 -1.93 -5.22
CA TYR A 175 7.48 -0.64 -4.61
C TYR A 175 8.85 -0.71 -3.92
N GLN A 176 9.77 0.18 -4.33
CA GLN A 176 11.15 0.17 -3.85
C GLN A 176 11.26 0.18 -2.31
N ALA A 177 10.47 1.02 -1.64
CA ALA A 177 10.46 1.08 -0.18
C ALA A 177 10.05 -0.24 0.47
N VAL A 178 9.05 -0.94 -0.08
CA VAL A 178 8.60 -2.24 0.42
C VAL A 178 9.73 -3.28 0.28
N ALA A 179 10.34 -3.37 -0.90
CA ALA A 179 11.45 -4.29 -1.14
C ALA A 179 12.65 -4.04 -0.20
N MET A 180 12.97 -2.77 0.06
CA MET A 180 14.02 -2.41 1.01
C MET A 180 13.68 -2.86 2.44
N LEU A 181 12.44 -2.67 2.89
CA LEU A 181 11.99 -3.06 4.24
C LEU A 181 11.98 -4.59 4.39
N GLN A 182 11.45 -5.32 3.40
CA GLN A 182 11.48 -6.79 3.36
C GLN A 182 12.91 -7.31 3.53
N LYS A 183 13.86 -6.76 2.75
CA LYS A 183 15.28 -7.14 2.84
C LYS A 183 15.87 -6.87 4.23
N LYS A 184 15.55 -5.73 4.85
CA LYS A 184 16.02 -5.39 6.21
C LYS A 184 15.51 -6.37 7.27
N THR A 185 14.38 -7.03 7.03
CA THR A 185 13.79 -7.99 7.96
C THR A 185 14.21 -9.45 7.76
N ASN A 186 15.00 -9.77 6.73
CA ASN A 186 15.41 -11.15 6.43
C ASN A 186 16.02 -11.89 7.63
N LYS A 187 16.76 -11.18 8.50
CA LYS A 187 17.34 -11.77 9.72
C LYS A 187 16.29 -12.26 10.72
N TYR A 188 15.12 -11.62 10.79
CA TYR A 188 14.07 -11.97 11.74
C TYR A 188 13.32 -13.24 11.33
N THR A 189 13.31 -13.61 10.05
CA THR A 189 12.68 -14.85 9.58
C THR A 189 13.24 -16.07 10.33
N THR A 190 14.56 -16.22 10.37
CA THR A 190 15.21 -17.35 11.05
C THR A 190 15.06 -17.25 12.57
N LEU A 191 15.24 -16.06 13.14
CA LEU A 191 15.15 -15.84 14.59
C LEU A 191 13.76 -16.18 15.13
N LEU A 192 12.71 -15.71 14.46
CA LEU A 192 11.32 -15.95 14.89
C LEU A 192 10.92 -17.42 14.74
N ASN A 193 11.30 -18.07 13.64
CA ASN A 193 11.03 -19.50 13.47
C ASN A 193 11.71 -20.33 14.56
N SER A 194 12.92 -19.97 14.98
CA SER A 194 13.61 -20.64 16.09
C SER A 194 12.91 -20.41 17.43
N LYS A 195 12.47 -19.18 17.70
CA LYS A 195 11.80 -18.82 18.96
C LYS A 195 10.44 -19.48 19.10
N LEU A 196 9.61 -19.43 18.06
CA LEU A 196 8.29 -20.07 18.06
C LEU A 196 8.37 -21.58 18.24
N LYS A 197 9.35 -22.25 17.61
CA LYS A 197 9.57 -23.69 17.83
C LYS A 197 9.95 -24.02 19.27
N ALA A 198 10.78 -23.18 19.90
CA ALA A 198 11.14 -23.36 21.30
C ALA A 198 9.93 -23.19 22.23
N GLU A 199 9.06 -22.20 22.00
CA GLU A 199 7.83 -21.99 22.77
C GLU A 199 6.86 -23.17 22.68
N SER A 200 6.67 -23.72 21.48
CA SER A 200 5.84 -24.92 21.29
C SER A 200 6.41 -26.14 22.02
N SER A 201 7.75 -26.26 22.10
CA SER A 201 8.41 -27.36 22.81
C SER A 201 8.35 -27.21 24.34
N SER A 202 8.43 -25.98 24.86
CA SER A 202 8.34 -25.74 26.32
C SER A 202 6.93 -25.96 26.87
N ASN A 203 5.89 -25.65 26.08
CA ASN A 203 4.50 -25.98 26.45
C ASN A 203 4.20 -27.48 26.43
N ALA A 204 5.02 -28.30 25.75
CA ALA A 204 4.92 -29.76 25.79
C ALA A 204 5.56 -30.37 27.06
N THR A 205 6.49 -29.67 27.73
CA THR A 205 7.21 -30.22 28.89
C THR A 205 6.49 -29.99 30.23
N SER A 206 5.50 -29.09 30.28
CA SER A 206 4.61 -28.92 31.45
C SER A 206 3.38 -29.83 31.46
N ALA A 207 3.25 -30.73 30.47
CA ALA A 207 2.17 -31.72 30.37
C ALA A 207 2.54 -33.11 30.91
N THR A 208 3.55 -33.19 31.79
CA THR A 208 3.86 -34.43 32.51
C THR A 208 3.07 -34.46 33.82
N SER A 209 2.16 -35.42 33.90
CA SER A 209 1.37 -35.86 35.08
C SER A 209 -0.04 -35.28 35.17
N SER A 210 -0.99 -35.84 34.41
CA SER A 210 -2.12 -36.60 34.98
C SER A 210 -3.17 -36.94 33.93
N SER A 211 -3.57 -38.21 33.95
CA SER A 211 -4.75 -38.82 33.29
C SER A 211 -4.86 -38.69 31.77
N SER A 212 -4.48 -39.79 31.13
CA SER A 212 -5.05 -40.32 29.89
C SER A 212 -6.57 -40.11 29.77
N THR A 213 -6.97 -39.12 28.96
CA THR A 213 -8.26 -39.12 28.26
C THR A 213 -8.11 -38.35 26.95
N SER A 214 -8.03 -39.09 25.84
CA SER A 214 -8.32 -38.63 24.46
C SER A 214 -7.67 -37.33 23.98
N SER A 215 -6.33 -37.26 23.97
CA SER A 215 -5.59 -36.20 23.26
C SER A 215 -5.29 -36.64 21.81
N ALA A 216 -6.34 -36.65 20.99
CA ALA A 216 -6.24 -36.95 19.56
C ALA A 216 -7.17 -36.01 18.79
N ASN A 217 -6.88 -34.70 18.72
CA ASN A 217 -7.67 -33.76 17.88
C ASN A 217 -7.10 -32.33 17.72
N ASN A 218 -5.78 -32.10 17.82
CA ASN A 218 -5.25 -30.72 17.98
C ASN A 218 -4.93 -29.90 16.70
N SER A 219 -4.94 -30.45 15.48
CA SER A 219 -4.44 -29.69 14.30
C SER A 219 -5.50 -28.98 13.45
N SER A 220 -6.77 -29.38 13.46
CA SER A 220 -7.76 -28.87 12.49
C SER A 220 -8.35 -27.49 12.83
N TYR A 221 -8.11 -26.97 14.04
CA TYR A 221 -8.67 -25.70 14.52
C TYR A 221 -7.64 -24.86 15.29
N THR A 222 -6.35 -24.97 14.96
CA THR A 222 -5.25 -24.30 15.66
C THR A 222 -5.50 -22.79 15.79
N ASN A 223 -5.90 -22.11 14.70
CA ASN A 223 -6.16 -20.66 14.74
C ASN A 223 -7.39 -20.32 15.57
N ALA A 224 -8.51 -21.01 15.37
CA ALA A 224 -9.74 -20.77 16.14
C ALA A 224 -9.51 -20.98 17.66
N ARG A 225 -8.78 -22.03 18.05
CA ARG A 225 -8.45 -22.29 19.47
C ARG A 225 -7.54 -21.22 20.08
N ASN A 226 -6.67 -20.61 19.28
CA ASN A 226 -5.79 -19.55 19.72
C ASN A 226 -6.45 -18.16 19.62
N SER A 227 -7.58 -18.01 18.91
CA SER A 227 -8.23 -16.73 18.70
C SER A 227 -8.80 -16.14 19.98
N LYS A 228 -8.54 -14.86 20.20
CA LYS A 228 -9.11 -14.10 21.32
C LYS A 228 -10.62 -13.92 21.15
N LEU A 229 -11.09 -13.65 19.93
CA LEU A 229 -12.53 -13.50 19.65
C LEU A 229 -13.29 -14.81 19.83
N VAL A 230 -12.77 -15.91 19.27
CA VAL A 230 -13.41 -17.24 19.42
C VAL A 230 -13.40 -17.68 20.88
N SER A 231 -12.27 -17.51 21.58
CA SER A 231 -12.17 -17.84 23.02
C SER A 231 -13.16 -17.04 23.86
N SER A 232 -13.28 -15.73 23.61
CA SER A 232 -14.21 -14.85 24.32
C SER A 232 -15.66 -15.26 24.07
N GLN A 233 -16.03 -15.51 22.81
CA GLN A 233 -17.38 -15.93 22.46
C GLN A 233 -17.73 -17.31 23.03
N TYR A 234 -16.80 -18.27 23.00
CA TYR A 234 -17.00 -19.59 23.60
C TYR A 234 -17.22 -19.50 25.12
N SER A 235 -16.38 -18.72 25.81
CA SER A 235 -16.52 -18.49 27.26
C SER A 235 -17.84 -17.81 27.60
N LYS A 236 -18.27 -16.82 26.79
CA LYS A 236 -19.58 -16.16 26.96
C LYS A 236 -20.76 -17.11 26.80
N GLN A 237 -20.68 -18.08 25.89
CA GLN A 237 -21.77 -19.04 25.62
C GLN A 237 -21.82 -20.21 26.62
N THR A 238 -20.68 -20.64 27.13
CA THR A 238 -20.56 -21.91 27.87
C THR A 238 -20.07 -21.75 29.32
N GLY A 239 -19.55 -20.58 29.68
CA GLY A 239 -18.86 -20.37 30.96
C GLY A 239 -17.51 -21.10 31.08
N SER A 240 -17.02 -21.75 30.02
CA SER A 240 -15.83 -22.61 30.06
C SER A 240 -14.66 -22.06 29.22
N ASN A 241 -13.45 -22.61 29.43
CA ASN A 241 -12.28 -22.28 28.61
C ASN A 241 -12.32 -23.08 27.29
N ILE A 242 -11.94 -22.45 26.18
CA ILE A 242 -11.88 -23.10 24.86
C ILE A 242 -10.87 -24.26 24.80
N SER A 243 -9.89 -24.30 25.70
CA SER A 243 -8.86 -25.36 25.75
C SER A 243 -9.45 -26.74 26.00
N SER A 244 -10.60 -26.84 26.68
CA SER A 244 -11.32 -28.10 26.93
C SER A 244 -12.41 -28.40 25.88
N ALA A 245 -12.63 -27.51 24.91
CA ALA A 245 -13.70 -27.66 23.93
C ALA A 245 -13.38 -28.76 22.90
N THR A 246 -14.41 -29.52 22.48
CA THR A 246 -14.28 -30.45 21.35
C THR A 246 -14.14 -29.71 20.02
N ASN A 247 -13.64 -30.38 18.98
CA ASN A 247 -13.51 -29.77 17.65
C ASN A 247 -14.85 -29.27 17.10
N SER A 248 -15.94 -30.02 17.33
CA SER A 248 -17.28 -29.61 16.93
C SER A 248 -17.73 -28.33 17.64
N GLN A 249 -17.41 -28.17 18.92
CA GLN A 249 -17.72 -26.96 19.68
C GLN A 249 -16.93 -25.75 19.18
N VAL A 250 -15.62 -25.92 18.93
CA VAL A 250 -14.78 -24.83 18.39
C VAL A 250 -15.27 -24.40 17.01
N SER A 251 -15.56 -25.35 16.13
CA SER A 251 -16.09 -25.08 14.79
C SER A 251 -17.42 -24.31 14.83
N ALA A 252 -18.32 -24.71 15.73
CA ALA A 252 -19.62 -24.05 15.89
C ALA A 252 -19.47 -22.58 16.32
N VAL A 253 -18.51 -22.25 17.18
CA VAL A 253 -18.26 -20.85 17.58
C VAL A 253 -17.51 -20.08 16.50
N ALA A 254 -16.48 -20.68 15.89
CA ALA A 254 -15.68 -20.04 14.85
C ALA A 254 -16.54 -19.62 13.64
N SER A 255 -17.49 -20.47 13.23
CA SER A 255 -18.40 -20.18 12.11
C SER A 255 -19.35 -19.00 12.38
N GLN A 256 -19.66 -18.70 13.65
CA GLN A 256 -20.45 -17.52 14.02
C GLN A 256 -19.67 -16.21 13.90
N LEU A 257 -18.34 -16.30 13.94
CA LEU A 257 -17.43 -15.16 13.90
C LEU A 257 -16.81 -15.02 12.50
N SER A 258 -17.56 -15.31 11.44
CA SER A 258 -17.07 -15.17 10.07
C SER A 258 -18.09 -14.41 9.22
N ASP A 259 -17.73 -13.20 8.83
CA ASP A 259 -18.53 -12.35 7.93
C ASP A 259 -17.70 -11.99 6.69
N ALA A 260 -17.96 -12.71 5.60
CA ALA A 260 -17.23 -12.56 4.34
C ALA A 260 -17.39 -11.17 3.72
N GLU A 261 -18.54 -10.51 3.92
CA GLU A 261 -18.79 -9.17 3.38
C GLU A 261 -17.95 -8.13 4.13
N VAL A 262 -17.92 -8.22 5.47
CA VAL A 262 -17.09 -7.36 6.33
C VAL A 262 -15.61 -7.56 6.03
N ILE A 263 -15.16 -8.81 5.90
CA ILE A 263 -13.76 -9.14 5.55
C ILE A 263 -13.39 -8.52 4.20
N SER A 264 -14.23 -8.68 3.17
CA SER A 264 -13.99 -8.11 1.85
C SER A 264 -13.88 -6.57 1.89
N LYS A 265 -14.81 -5.91 2.61
CA LYS A 265 -14.76 -4.44 2.81
C LYS A 265 -13.51 -4.01 3.55
N PHE A 266 -13.09 -4.74 4.58
CA PHE A 266 -11.89 -4.48 5.36
C PHE A 266 -10.62 -4.60 4.53
N LEU A 267 -10.46 -5.69 3.78
CA LEU A 267 -9.31 -5.92 2.90
C LEU A 267 -9.24 -4.85 1.80
N ALA A 268 -10.38 -4.47 1.21
CA ALA A 268 -10.43 -3.40 0.21
C ALA A 268 -10.06 -2.01 0.79
N ALA A 269 -10.48 -1.71 2.03
CA ALA A 269 -10.22 -0.43 2.68
C ALA A 269 -8.75 -0.26 3.10
N THR A 270 -8.14 -1.35 3.58
CA THR A 270 -6.78 -1.36 4.14
C THR A 270 -5.71 -1.64 3.07
N GLY A 271 -6.00 -2.50 2.10
CA GLY A 271 -5.01 -3.04 1.18
C GLY A 271 -4.17 -4.18 1.78
N ILE A 272 -4.59 -4.73 2.93
CA ILE A 272 -4.02 -5.98 3.46
C ILE A 272 -4.27 -7.10 2.44
N THR A 273 -3.25 -7.93 2.23
CA THR A 273 -3.30 -9.05 1.29
C THR A 273 -3.56 -10.34 2.07
N GLN A 274 -4.57 -11.10 1.63
CA GLN A 274 -4.83 -12.43 2.16
C GLN A 274 -3.71 -13.39 1.72
N GLN A 275 -3.20 -14.17 2.66
CA GLN A 275 -2.24 -15.24 2.44
C GLN A 275 -2.91 -16.60 2.61
N GLU A 276 -2.31 -17.63 2.03
CA GLU A 276 -2.70 -19.02 2.32
C GLU A 276 -2.57 -19.30 3.82
N GLY A 277 -3.57 -19.98 4.38
CA GLY A 277 -3.66 -20.27 5.81
C GLY A 277 -4.13 -19.11 6.68
N ASP A 278 -4.46 -17.94 6.12
CA ASP A 278 -5.11 -16.87 6.88
C ASP A 278 -6.55 -17.26 7.24
N GLU A 279 -6.87 -17.16 8.53
CA GLU A 279 -8.21 -17.23 9.08
C GLU A 279 -8.60 -15.88 9.69
N TYR A 280 -9.85 -15.49 9.45
CA TYR A 280 -10.41 -14.21 9.87
C TYR A 280 -11.56 -14.49 10.84
N PHE A 281 -11.51 -13.83 11.99
CA PHE A 281 -12.60 -13.84 12.96
C PHE A 281 -13.14 -12.42 13.10
N THR A 282 -14.44 -12.25 12.92
CA THR A 282 -15.13 -10.96 12.92
C THR A 282 -16.20 -10.94 13.99
N GLN A 283 -16.18 -9.93 14.84
CA GLN A 283 -17.18 -9.69 15.88
C GLN A 283 -17.79 -8.31 15.71
N TYR A 284 -19.12 -8.23 15.66
CA TYR A 284 -19.84 -6.96 15.62
C TYR A 284 -19.88 -6.30 17.00
N GLU A 285 -19.55 -5.01 17.06
CA GLU A 285 -19.44 -4.23 18.30
C GLU A 285 -20.54 -3.15 18.41
N GLY A 286 -21.44 -3.05 17.43
CA GLY A 286 -22.41 -1.95 17.33
C GLY A 286 -21.95 -0.80 16.44
N ASN A 287 -22.88 0.07 16.01
CA ASN A 287 -22.58 1.27 15.21
C ASN A 287 -21.69 1.03 13.99
N ASN A 288 -21.93 -0.09 13.28
CA ASN A 288 -21.16 -0.49 12.09
C ASN A 288 -19.68 -0.79 12.39
N GLU A 289 -19.28 -0.90 13.65
CA GLU A 289 -17.93 -1.25 14.09
C GLU A 289 -17.78 -2.75 14.30
N TYR A 290 -16.65 -3.28 13.84
CA TYR A 290 -16.28 -4.68 13.95
C TYR A 290 -14.86 -4.83 14.52
N SER A 291 -14.70 -5.75 15.46
CA SER A 291 -13.40 -6.32 15.80
C SER A 291 -13.04 -7.39 14.79
N ILE A 292 -11.82 -7.37 14.26
CA ILE A 292 -11.33 -8.36 13.29
C ILE A 292 -10.01 -8.90 13.79
N GLU A 293 -9.93 -10.20 13.99
CA GLU A 293 -8.70 -10.91 14.30
C GLU A 293 -8.24 -11.68 13.07
N ILE A 294 -6.96 -11.55 12.72
CA ILE A 294 -6.35 -12.31 11.63
C ILE A 294 -5.28 -13.20 12.23
N ARG A 295 -5.42 -14.51 12.02
CA ARG A 295 -4.40 -15.49 12.39
C ARG A 295 -3.97 -16.28 11.16
N ASN A 296 -2.77 -16.81 11.21
CA ASN A 296 -2.22 -17.64 10.15
C ASN A 296 -1.61 -18.90 10.76
N THR A 297 -1.83 -20.05 10.12
CA THR A 297 -1.12 -21.28 10.48
C THR A 297 0.29 -21.24 9.91
N SER A 298 1.30 -21.37 10.77
CA SER A 298 2.71 -21.34 10.33
C SER A 298 2.97 -22.37 9.22
N SER A 299 3.56 -21.91 8.12
CA SER A 299 3.90 -22.75 6.96
C SER A 299 4.83 -23.93 7.29
N ASN A 300 5.53 -23.85 8.42
CA ASN A 300 6.54 -24.83 8.82
C ASN A 300 6.05 -25.75 9.97
N ASN A 301 4.89 -25.47 10.55
CA ASN A 301 4.29 -26.27 11.62
C ASN A 301 2.79 -25.92 11.78
N SER A 302 1.90 -26.88 11.50
CA SER A 302 0.45 -26.72 11.60
C SER A 302 -0.08 -26.46 13.01
N ASP A 303 0.72 -26.73 14.03
CA ASP A 303 0.34 -26.55 15.43
C ASP A 303 0.68 -25.14 15.95
N ILE A 304 1.34 -24.31 15.13
CA ILE A 304 1.71 -22.95 15.49
C ILE A 304 0.75 -21.95 14.84
N SER A 305 -0.08 -21.31 15.66
CA SER A 305 -0.88 -20.16 15.25
C SER A 305 -0.10 -18.86 15.41
N VAL A 306 -0.03 -18.09 14.32
CA VAL A 306 0.62 -16.79 14.23
C VAL A 306 -0.43 -15.69 14.22
N MET A 307 -0.34 -14.72 15.14
CA MET A 307 -1.25 -13.55 15.16
C MET A 307 -0.77 -12.47 14.19
N LYS A 308 -1.50 -12.24 13.09
CA LYS A 308 -1.21 -11.16 12.11
C LYS A 308 -1.73 -9.80 12.58
N GLY A 309 -2.77 -9.80 13.40
CA GLY A 309 -3.20 -8.60 14.12
C GLY A 309 -4.62 -8.67 14.63
N MET A 310 -4.92 -7.74 15.53
CA MET A 310 -6.28 -7.38 15.94
C MET A 310 -6.60 -6.00 15.38
N TYR A 311 -7.79 -5.85 14.81
CA TYR A 311 -8.20 -4.65 14.12
C TYR A 311 -9.59 -4.21 14.57
N LYS A 312 -9.83 -2.90 14.48
CA LYS A 312 -11.16 -2.30 14.48
C LYS A 312 -11.47 -1.80 13.08
N PHE A 313 -12.67 -2.06 12.59
CA PHE A 313 -13.11 -1.61 11.28
C PHE A 313 -14.55 -1.12 11.32
N ASN A 314 -14.76 0.11 10.86
CA ASN A 314 -16.10 0.65 10.70
C ASN A 314 -16.53 0.52 9.22
N THR A 315 -17.62 -0.19 8.98
CA THR A 315 -18.08 -0.50 7.62
C THR A 315 -18.66 0.69 6.88
N ASP A 316 -19.04 1.78 7.55
CA ASP A 316 -19.59 2.99 6.90
C ASP A 316 -18.48 3.97 6.52
N THR A 317 -17.66 4.35 7.51
CA THR A 317 -16.56 5.31 7.32
C THR A 317 -15.35 4.69 6.62
N LYS A 318 -15.27 3.35 6.57
CA LYS A 318 -14.13 2.56 6.07
C LYS A 318 -12.83 2.80 6.84
N VAL A 319 -12.90 3.43 8.02
CA VAL A 319 -11.74 3.62 8.89
C VAL A 319 -11.36 2.29 9.51
N ALA A 320 -10.09 1.93 9.39
CA ALA A 320 -9.50 0.76 10.00
C ALA A 320 -8.39 1.18 10.97
N GLN A 321 -8.36 0.55 12.14
CA GLN A 321 -7.31 0.71 13.12
C GLN A 321 -6.71 -0.66 13.45
N LYS A 322 -5.40 -0.70 13.71
CA LYS A 322 -4.71 -1.90 14.17
C LYS A 322 -4.32 -1.71 15.64
N GLN A 323 -4.51 -2.74 16.45
CA GLN A 323 -4.06 -2.77 17.83
C GLN A 323 -2.54 -2.97 17.87
N ASP A 324 -1.85 -2.14 18.65
CA ASP A 324 -0.47 -2.37 19.03
C ASP A 324 -0.43 -3.46 20.12
N ALA A 325 0.29 -4.55 19.86
CA ALA A 325 0.27 -5.70 20.75
C ALA A 325 0.97 -5.41 22.09
N ILE A 326 1.88 -4.43 22.17
CA ILE A 326 2.61 -4.08 23.40
C ILE A 326 1.72 -3.23 24.31
N THR A 327 1.11 -2.18 23.75
CA THR A 327 0.37 -1.17 24.50
C THR A 327 -1.14 -1.44 24.59
N GLY A 328 -1.69 -2.20 23.64
CA GLY A 328 -3.13 -2.42 23.51
C GLY A 328 -3.88 -1.30 22.79
N GLU A 329 -3.19 -0.21 22.44
CA GLU A 329 -3.77 0.97 21.81
C GLU A 329 -4.05 0.78 20.31
N TYR A 330 -5.07 1.45 19.79
CA TYR A 330 -5.48 1.35 18.38
C TYR A 330 -4.97 2.52 17.54
N GLN A 331 -4.28 2.22 16.45
CA GLN A 331 -3.74 3.23 15.51
C GLN A 331 -4.37 3.11 14.12
N GLN A 332 -4.77 4.24 13.54
CA GLN A 332 -5.37 4.27 12.21
C GLN A 332 -4.38 3.91 11.09
N ILE A 333 -4.71 2.88 10.30
CA ILE A 333 -3.81 2.33 9.28
C ILE A 333 -4.11 2.83 7.86
N ASN A 334 -5.33 3.29 7.56
CA ASN A 334 -5.74 3.70 6.21
C ASN A 334 -6.26 5.13 6.08
#